data_AF-A0A2W0AJP0-F1
#
_entry.id   AF-A0A2W0AJP0-F1
#
_cell.length_a   1.000
_cell.length_b   1.000
_cell.length_c   1.000
_cell.angle_alpha   90.00
_cell.angle_beta   90.00
_cell.angle_gamma   90.00
#
_symmetry.space_group_name_H-M   'P 1'
#
loop_
_entity.id
_entity.type
_entity.pdbx_description
1 polymer ?
#
loop_
_entity_poly.entity_id
_entity_poly.type
_entity_poly.pdbx_seq_one_letter_code
_entity_poly.pdbx_strand_id
1 'polypeptide(L)'
;MRVRNPPASLQEVIPKPNPKKHRSIKDARDWHNSKLVVRPGGIEIIGITPAGQPISLESGPEKLEQLPDSAWLYGLIVMVEDAHIISSAQDMPRIEANRSKLLTVLNFS
;
A
#
# COMPACT_ATOMS: atom_id res chain seq x y z
N MET A 1 -10.95 1.88 11.49
CA MET A 1 -9.64 2.02 10.80
C MET A 1 -8.57 1.54 11.77
N ARG A 2 -7.95 0.37 11.53
CA ARG A 2 -6.85 -0.14 12.38
C ARG A 2 -5.53 0.25 11.72
N VAL A 3 -4.75 1.11 12.37
CA VAL A 3 -3.37 1.44 11.97
C VAL A 3 -2.48 0.39 12.63
N ARG A 4 -1.68 -0.35 11.85
CA ARG A 4 -0.72 -1.35 12.34
C ARG A 4 0.68 -1.01 11.86
N ASN A 5 1.69 -1.56 12.52
CA ASN A 5 3.08 -1.19 12.27
C ASN A 5 3.66 -1.92 11.04
N PRO A 6 4.44 -1.21 10.22
CA PRO A 6 5.14 -1.70 9.03
C PRO A 6 6.45 -2.45 9.39
N PRO A 7 7.11 -3.13 8.44
CA PRO A 7 8.41 -3.80 8.64
C PRO A 7 9.47 -2.81 9.15
N ALA A 8 10.45 -3.30 9.92
CA ALA A 8 11.47 -2.47 10.57
C ALA A 8 12.30 -1.64 9.56
N SER A 9 12.63 -2.19 8.39
CA SER A 9 13.40 -1.50 7.34
C SER A 9 12.67 -0.27 6.79
N LEU A 10 11.36 -0.37 6.57
CA LEU A 10 10.55 0.76 6.12
C LEU A 10 10.50 1.90 7.17
N GLN A 11 10.56 1.58 8.47
CA GLN A 11 10.57 2.59 9.54
C GLN A 11 11.87 3.40 9.60
N GLU A 12 12.98 2.85 9.11
CA GLU A 12 14.29 3.52 9.10
C GLU A 12 14.41 4.55 7.97
N VAL A 13 13.76 4.28 6.83
CA VAL A 13 13.85 5.12 5.62
C VAL A 13 12.79 6.23 5.61
N ILE A 14 11.63 5.99 6.23
CA ILE A 14 10.45 6.84 6.04
C ILE A 14 10.34 7.87 7.16
N PRO A 15 10.21 9.17 6.84
CA PRO A 15 10.18 10.22 7.85
C PRO A 15 9.02 10.04 8.82
N LYS A 16 9.26 10.37 10.09
CA LYS A 16 8.20 10.41 11.11
C LYS A 16 7.08 11.36 10.66
N PRO A 17 5.80 11.02 10.94
CA PRO A 17 4.68 11.90 10.61
C PRO A 17 4.90 13.31 11.16
N ASN A 18 4.49 14.34 10.41
CA ASN A 18 4.51 15.73 10.87
C ASN A 18 3.09 16.27 11.04
N PRO A 19 2.47 16.14 12.23
CA PRO A 19 1.07 16.52 12.46
C PRO A 19 0.74 17.98 12.14
N LYS A 20 1.74 18.88 12.15
CA LYS A 20 1.55 20.30 11.83
C LYS A 20 1.25 20.52 10.34
N LYS A 21 1.71 19.63 9.45
CA LYS A 21 1.49 19.70 8.00
C LYS A 21 0.11 19.15 7.56
N HIS A 22 -0.62 18.46 8.44
CA HIS A 22 -1.79 17.65 8.04
C HIS A 22 -3.10 18.00 8.78
N ARG A 23 -3.15 19.11 9.52
CA ARG A 23 -4.36 19.51 10.27
C ARG A 23 -5.59 19.77 9.41
N SER A 24 -5.43 19.97 8.10
CA SER A 24 -6.51 20.29 7.16
C SER A 24 -7.13 19.09 6.44
N ILE A 25 -6.56 17.89 6.56
CA ILE A 25 -7.08 16.69 5.88
C ILE A 25 -8.20 16.10 6.72
N LYS A 26 -9.42 16.19 6.20
CA LYS A 26 -10.65 15.84 6.91
C LYS A 26 -11.22 14.49 6.52
N ASP A 27 -10.85 13.96 5.36
CA ASP A 27 -11.28 12.65 4.89
C ASP A 27 -10.27 12.01 3.93
N ALA A 28 -10.51 10.74 3.59
CA ALA A 28 -9.62 9.94 2.74
C ALA A 28 -9.64 10.34 1.26
N ARG A 29 -10.44 11.33 0.82
CA ARG A 29 -10.41 11.82 -0.57
C ARG A 29 -9.10 12.51 -0.89
N ASP A 30 -8.46 13.08 0.13
CA ASP A 30 -7.13 13.70 0.04
C ASP A 30 -6.03 12.73 0.48
N TRP A 31 -6.16 11.43 0.18
CA TRP A 31 -5.09 10.47 0.42
C TRP A 31 -3.93 10.70 -0.55
N HIS A 32 -2.80 11.17 -0.03
CA HIS A 32 -1.59 11.48 -0.81
C HIS A 32 -0.45 10.47 -0.57
N ASN A 33 -0.61 9.60 0.42
CA ASN A 33 0.34 8.53 0.66
C ASN A 33 0.18 7.42 -0.39
N SER A 34 1.17 6.54 -0.50
CA SER A 34 1.11 5.39 -1.40
C SER A 34 -0.14 4.53 -1.20
N LYS A 35 -0.73 4.09 -2.31
CA LYS A 35 -1.89 3.20 -2.36
C LYS A 35 -1.54 1.93 -3.12
N LEU A 36 -1.83 0.78 -2.50
CA LEU A 36 -1.70 -0.54 -3.07
C LEU A 36 -3.07 -1.05 -3.51
N VAL A 37 -3.15 -1.56 -4.74
CA VAL A 37 -4.30 -2.30 -5.25
C VAL A 37 -3.94 -3.77 -5.37
N VAL A 38 -4.63 -4.64 -4.64
CA VAL A 38 -4.45 -6.08 -4.69
C VAL A 38 -5.16 -6.64 -5.91
N ARG A 39 -4.43 -7.36 -6.75
CA ARG A 39 -4.91 -8.00 -7.98
C ARG A 39 -4.70 -9.52 -7.92
N PRO A 40 -5.34 -10.28 -8.82
CA PRO A 40 -5.12 -11.73 -8.89
C PRO A 40 -3.65 -12.11 -9.11
N GLY A 41 -2.91 -11.27 -9.85
CA GLY A 41 -1.49 -11.48 -10.16
C GLY A 41 -0.49 -10.88 -9.16
N GLY A 42 -0.94 -10.17 -8.12
CA GLY A 42 -0.03 -9.50 -7.18
C GLY A 42 -0.57 -8.16 -6.67
N ILE A 43 0.27 -7.12 -6.65
CA ILE A 43 -0.12 -5.76 -6.25
C ILE A 43 0.27 -4.71 -7.30
N GLU A 44 -0.52 -3.66 -7.40
CA GLU A 44 -0.15 -2.43 -8.08
C GLU A 44 0.08 -1.32 -7.06
N ILE A 45 1.09 -0.49 -7.27
CA ILE A 45 1.33 0.74 -6.51
C ILE A 45 0.87 1.89 -7.41
N ILE A 46 -0.22 2.56 -7.01
CA ILE A 46 -0.82 3.62 -7.82
C ILE A 46 0.19 4.74 -8.09
N GLY A 47 0.32 5.11 -9.37
CA GLY A 47 1.26 6.13 -9.83
C GLY A 47 2.71 5.65 -10.00
N ILE A 48 3.01 4.38 -9.66
CA ILE A 48 4.37 3.82 -9.70
C ILE A 48 4.44 2.60 -10.60
N THR A 49 3.56 1.62 -10.43
CA THR A 49 3.48 0.45 -11.32
C THR A 49 2.67 0.80 -12.57
N PRO A 50 3.05 0.31 -13.77
CA PRO A 50 2.20 0.44 -14.94
C PRO A 50 0.82 -0.19 -14.71
N ALA A 51 -0.23 0.45 -15.19
CA ALA A 51 -1.60 -0.03 -15.02
C ALA A 51 -1.79 -1.41 -15.69
N GLY A 52 -2.39 -2.35 -14.95
CA GLY A 52 -2.60 -3.73 -15.41
C GLY A 52 -1.36 -4.63 -15.26
N GLN A 53 -0.25 -4.12 -14.72
CA GLN A 53 1.00 -4.86 -14.56
C GLN A 53 1.36 -4.96 -13.07
N PRO A 54 0.69 -5.86 -12.32
CA PRO A 54 0.99 -6.07 -10.91
C PRO A 54 2.40 -6.63 -10.72
N ILE A 55 3.08 -6.18 -9.68
CA ILE A 55 4.32 -6.77 -9.18
C ILE A 55 4.03 -7.87 -8.16
N SER A 56 5.02 -8.71 -7.87
CA SER A 56 4.92 -9.71 -6.82
C SER A 56 4.70 -9.07 -5.45
N LEU A 57 4.09 -9.83 -4.53
CA LEU A 57 3.81 -9.35 -3.17
C LEU A 57 5.11 -9.10 -2.40
N GLU A 58 6.10 -9.95 -2.66
CA GLU A 58 7.42 -9.96 -2.04
C GLU A 58 8.26 -8.73 -2.43
N SER A 59 8.08 -8.21 -3.64
CA SER A 59 8.76 -6.98 -4.09
C SER A 59 8.10 -5.69 -3.57
N GLY A 60 6.93 -5.80 -2.94
CA GLY A 60 6.18 -4.65 -2.40
C GLY A 60 6.99 -3.79 -1.43
N PRO A 61 7.55 -4.35 -0.34
CA PRO A 61 8.34 -3.60 0.64
C PRO A 61 9.51 -2.84 0.01
N GLU A 62 10.34 -3.51 -0.79
CA GLU A 62 11.49 -2.90 -1.47
C GLU A 62 11.04 -1.73 -2.35
N LYS A 63 9.93 -1.90 -3.09
CA LYS A 63 9.44 -0.84 -3.97
C LYS A 63 8.90 0.37 -3.21
N LEU A 64 8.33 0.16 -2.02
CA LEU A 64 7.91 1.23 -1.13
C LEU A 64 9.12 1.98 -0.53
N GLU A 65 10.20 1.28 -0.17
CA GLU A 65 11.44 1.90 0.33
C GLU A 65 12.10 2.83 -0.69
N GLN A 66 11.94 2.54 -1.99
CA GLN A 66 12.49 3.36 -3.08
C GLN A 66 11.67 4.61 -3.40
N LEU A 67 10.52 4.83 -2.74
CA LEU A 67 9.68 5.99 -3.02
C LEU A 67 10.26 7.27 -2.42
N PRO A 68 10.09 8.42 -3.10
CA PRO A 68 10.53 9.70 -2.55
C PRO A 68 9.73 10.06 -1.28
N ASP A 69 10.30 10.89 -0.41
CA ASP A 69 9.66 11.39 0.81
C ASP A 69 8.26 11.99 0.59
N SER A 70 8.01 12.55 -0.61
CA SER A 70 6.70 13.10 -0.99
C SER A 70 5.60 12.05 -1.05
N ALA A 71 5.92 10.76 -1.16
CA ALA A 71 4.96 9.66 -1.09
C ALA A 71 4.55 9.29 0.35
N TRP A 72 5.18 9.91 1.34
CA TRP A 72 5.05 9.60 2.77
C TRP A 72 4.62 10.80 3.60
N LEU A 73 3.73 11.64 3.05
CA LEU A 73 3.27 12.84 3.73
C LEU A 73 2.75 12.53 5.14
N TYR A 74 1.99 11.45 5.32
CA TYR A 74 1.38 11.09 6.60
C TYR A 74 2.24 10.13 7.44
N GLY A 75 3.53 10.03 7.13
CA GLY A 75 4.42 8.99 7.64
C GLY A 75 4.09 7.62 7.05
N LEU A 76 4.50 6.55 7.71
CA LEU A 76 4.44 5.20 7.17
C LEU A 76 3.07 4.53 7.33
N ILE A 77 2.10 5.07 6.61
CA ILE A 77 0.77 4.48 6.46
C ILE A 77 0.54 4.26 4.96
N VAL A 78 0.11 3.06 4.60
CA VAL A 78 -0.19 2.67 3.22
C VAL A 78 -1.65 2.26 3.15
N MET A 79 -2.35 2.72 2.12
CA MET A 79 -3.71 2.26 1.84
C MET A 79 -3.65 0.95 1.05
N VAL A 80 -4.41 -0.06 1.46
CA VAL A 80 -4.56 -1.33 0.74
C VAL A 80 -6.01 -1.50 0.34
N GLU A 81 -6.26 -1.64 -0.96
CA GLU A 81 -7.59 -1.85 -1.55
C GLU A 81 -7.57 -3.07 -2.47
N ASP A 82 -8.71 -3.74 -2.58
CA ASP A 82 -8.89 -4.89 -3.47
C ASP A 82 -9.33 -4.40 -4.85
N ALA A 83 -8.85 -5.03 -5.93
CA ALA A 83 -9.29 -4.68 -7.27
C ALA A 83 -10.80 -4.95 -7.44
N HIS A 84 -11.56 -3.90 -7.74
CA HIS A 84 -13.01 -3.98 -7.91
C HIS A 84 -13.45 -4.47 -9.30
N ILE A 85 -12.57 -4.35 -10.31
CA ILE A 85 -12.81 -4.90 -11.65
C ILE A 85 -12.09 -6.24 -11.74
N ILE A 86 -12.88 -7.32 -11.81
CA ILE A 86 -12.42 -8.70 -11.96
C ILE A 86 -12.83 -9.25 -13.33
N SER A 87 -11.97 -10.09 -13.91
CA SER A 87 -12.19 -10.72 -15.22
C SER A 87 -12.88 -12.08 -15.09
N SER A 88 -12.76 -12.74 -13.93
CA SER A 88 -13.34 -14.05 -13.69
C SER A 88 -13.83 -14.22 -12.24
N ALA A 89 -14.74 -15.17 -12.00
CA ALA A 89 -15.17 -15.53 -10.65
C ALA A 89 -14.03 -16.12 -9.78
N GLN A 90 -12.95 -16.62 -10.41
CA GLN A 90 -11.77 -17.13 -9.70
C GLN A 90 -10.84 -16.02 -9.21
N ASP A 91 -11.05 -14.78 -9.63
CA ASP A 91 -10.18 -13.66 -9.29
C ASP A 91 -10.36 -13.23 -7.85
N MET A 92 -11.60 -13.23 -7.33
CA MET A 92 -11.86 -12.77 -5.96
C MET A 92 -11.15 -13.62 -4.89
N PRO A 93 -11.23 -14.97 -4.92
CA PRO A 93 -10.45 -15.80 -3.98
C PRO A 93 -8.94 -15.57 -4.07
N ARG A 94 -8.40 -15.28 -5.26
CA ARG A 94 -6.98 -14.96 -5.44
C ARG A 94 -6.63 -13.60 -4.85
N ILE A 95 -7.48 -12.60 -5.03
CA ILE A 95 -7.33 -11.27 -4.44
C ILE A 95 -7.34 -11.38 -2.90
N GLU A 96 -8.29 -12.11 -2.32
CA GLU A 96 -8.37 -12.32 -0.86
C GLU A 96 -7.14 -13.04 -0.30
N ALA A 97 -6.65 -14.07 -1.01
CA ALA A 97 -5.42 -14.79 -0.63
C ALA A 97 -4.19 -13.87 -0.72
N ASN A 98 -4.05 -13.11 -1.80
CA ASN A 98 -2.96 -12.16 -2.00
C ASN A 98 -3.00 -11.04 -0.96
N ARG A 99 -4.18 -10.53 -0.62
CA ARG A 99 -4.36 -9.52 0.43
C ARG A 99 -3.87 -10.04 1.78
N SER A 100 -4.28 -11.27 2.14
CA SER A 100 -3.87 -11.89 3.39
C SER A 100 -2.35 -12.04 3.46
N LYS A 101 -1.74 -12.55 2.38
CA LYS A 101 -0.27 -12.69 2.26
C LYS A 101 0.45 -11.34 2.29
N LEU A 102 -0.08 -10.33 1.60
CA LEU A 102 0.48 -8.97 1.58
C LEU A 102 0.53 -8.36 2.98
N LEU A 103 -0.54 -8.51 3.77
CA LEU A 103 -0.58 -8.00 5.15
C LEU A 103 0.47 -8.67 6.04
N THR A 104 0.76 -9.96 5.81
CA THR A 104 1.87 -10.66 6.46
C THR A 104 3.23 -10.13 6.01
N VAL A 105 3.45 -9.96 4.69
CA VAL A 105 4.71 -9.44 4.13
C VAL A 105 5.02 -8.03 4.63
N LEU A 106 4.00 -7.18 4.75
CA LEU A 106 4.13 -5.83 5.30
C LEU A 106 4.17 -5.81 6.83
N ASN A 107 4.24 -6.97 7.49
CA ASN A 107 4.33 -7.10 8.93
C ASN A 107 3.19 -6.42 9.72
N PHE A 108 2.03 -6.20 9.08
CA PHE A 108 0.83 -5.67 9.72
C PHE A 108 0.11 -6.77 10.53
N SER A 109 0.76 -7.25 11.59
CA SER A 109 0.18 -8.20 12.56
C SER A 109 -0.56 -7.47 13.67
#